data_AF-A0A1G8UFA4-F1
#
_entry.id   AF-A0A1G8UFA4-F1
#
_cell.length_a   1.000
_cell.length_b   1.000
_cell.length_c   1.000
_cell.angle_alpha   90.00
_cell.angle_beta   90.00
_cell.angle_gamma   90.00
#
_symmetry.space_group_name_H-M   'P 1'
#
loop_
_entity.id
_entity.type
_entity.pdbx_description
1 polymer ?
#
loop_
_entity_poly.entity_id
_entity_poly.type
_entity_poly.pdbx_seq_one_letter_code
_entity_poly.pdbx_strand_id
1 'polypeptide(L)'
;MSTFARRPWGRFAGGTTLLAALFWAPPALADDAERLETDLRGLFGAEGAVEIGEVSSAFLRSRVTAEDVAFIGEEGERLIIDRYVVSGDYDSPDEVILEGLRLDDGRSGPALVEIERLVLGEPSRAVFALDDSLAPQDVRIGSLAMDDITVDLASELAREMFREDELGDARGRVSIANVTGEGFRHDAIERLELTDVAGEGESLGEFGAGSFTLASLRLEGLRGIDQEGEEQLDALVLSDLVVDSDRLVGSLARLSVDGDFSDGQGGVEVGDFQADLARMIELAPEDERAQLRMASNVLTDGSGELRLDAAFLGTWEEGDDRSRITSDSQVTIHDALRLLLDVELPVVLPEGVTPEAVFADVEVLDMATLLGGEARLTFVEQGLFGRLVTLGAAMEGVTESQYLEQARTQAEGFGMMFGPEVQQFLLGLVGLAEGAAQEIDVTVSLPAESNLKTYTGDPLALPDKLSLEVETR
;
A
#
# COMPACT_ATOMS: atom_id res chain seq x y z
N MET A 1 -5.07 56.26 25.25
CA MET A 1 -5.17 57.74 25.19
C MET A 1 -4.28 58.23 24.07
N SER A 2 -4.88 58.96 23.14
CA SER A 2 -4.25 59.73 22.05
C SER A 2 -3.21 60.73 22.62
N THR A 3 -2.26 61.34 21.90
CA THR A 3 -2.28 61.96 20.55
C THR A 3 -0.90 62.63 20.37
N PHE A 4 -0.34 62.64 19.14
CA PHE A 4 0.42 63.74 18.49
C PHE A 4 1.75 64.25 19.14
N ALA A 5 2.81 64.69 18.46
CA ALA A 5 3.16 65.09 17.08
C ALA A 5 4.72 65.09 17.03
N ARG A 6 5.51 65.24 15.95
CA ARG A 6 5.47 66.13 14.77
C ARG A 6 6.73 65.79 13.93
N ARG A 7 6.63 65.69 12.60
CA ARG A 7 7.78 65.91 11.67
C ARG A 7 8.02 67.43 11.51
N PRO A 8 9.17 67.89 10.99
CA PRO A 8 9.31 68.08 9.53
C PRO A 8 10.71 67.84 8.93
N TRP A 9 10.70 67.63 7.60
CA TRP A 9 11.82 67.53 6.65
C TRP A 9 12.55 68.86 6.35
N GLY A 10 13.78 68.73 5.82
CA GLY A 10 14.39 69.68 4.86
C GLY A 10 15.91 69.87 5.04
N ARG A 11 16.77 69.04 4.41
CA ARG A 11 17.56 69.31 3.17
C ARG A 11 18.63 70.44 3.29
N PHE A 12 19.93 70.11 3.18
CA PHE A 12 20.72 70.06 1.91
C PHE A 12 22.25 69.96 2.18
N ALA A 13 22.89 69.15 1.33
CA ALA A 13 24.22 69.32 0.69
C ALA A 13 25.54 69.20 1.50
N GLY A 14 26.31 68.17 1.14
CA GLY A 14 27.62 68.37 0.52
C GLY A 14 28.83 67.88 1.32
N GLY A 15 29.64 66.99 0.71
CA GLY A 15 31.05 66.84 1.07
C GLY A 15 31.55 65.41 1.24
N THR A 16 31.94 64.81 0.12
CA THR A 16 32.83 63.65 -0.03
C THR A 16 34.06 63.69 0.88
N THR A 17 34.30 62.64 1.68
CA THR A 17 35.63 62.02 1.80
C THR A 17 35.50 60.52 2.12
N LEU A 18 36.10 59.73 1.24
CA LEU A 18 36.24 58.28 1.24
C LEU A 18 37.28 57.78 2.27
N LEU A 19 37.26 56.47 2.49
CA LEU A 19 38.42 55.58 2.73
C LEU A 19 39.07 55.64 4.11
N ALA A 20 38.74 54.66 4.97
CA ALA A 20 39.68 53.69 5.55
C ALA A 20 39.08 52.97 6.78
N ALA A 21 38.17 52.02 6.54
CA ALA A 21 37.82 51.00 7.54
C ALA A 21 37.31 49.71 6.86
N LEU A 22 37.80 49.42 5.66
CA LEU A 22 37.62 48.14 4.96
C LEU A 22 38.97 47.42 5.01
N PHE A 23 39.33 46.85 6.16
CA PHE A 23 40.34 45.80 6.20
C PHE A 23 40.04 44.87 7.38
N TRP A 24 39.76 43.61 7.03
CA TRP A 24 39.55 42.43 7.88
C TRP A 24 38.22 42.27 8.60
N ALA A 25 37.20 41.90 7.84
CA ALA A 25 36.43 40.71 8.22
C ALA A 25 37.09 39.51 7.48
N PRO A 26 37.43 38.40 8.15
CA PRO A 26 37.75 37.15 7.45
C PRO A 26 36.52 36.71 6.64
N PRO A 27 36.69 35.97 5.54
CA PRO A 27 35.56 35.44 4.80
C PRO A 27 34.78 34.46 5.70
N ALA A 28 33.47 34.58 5.74
CA ALA A 28 32.54 33.71 6.47
C ALA A 28 32.44 32.29 5.87
N LEU A 29 33.57 31.71 5.45
CA LEU A 29 33.64 30.52 4.57
C LEU A 29 34.67 29.47 5.02
N ALA A 30 35.53 29.79 6.00
CA ALA A 30 36.19 28.77 6.81
C ALA A 30 35.22 28.18 7.87
N ASP A 31 34.07 28.84 8.04
CA ASP A 31 33.03 28.51 9.01
C ASP A 31 32.32 27.21 8.62
N ASP A 32 31.89 27.04 7.36
CA ASP A 32 31.03 25.89 6.99
C ASP A 32 31.68 24.51 7.17
N ALA A 33 33.01 24.39 7.01
CA ALA A 33 33.73 23.16 7.29
C ALA A 33 33.85 22.88 8.80
N GLU A 34 34.21 23.91 9.58
CA GLU A 34 34.24 23.82 11.06
C GLU A 34 32.84 23.59 11.63
N ARG A 35 31.80 24.18 11.02
CA ARG A 35 30.38 23.99 11.34
C ARG A 35 29.93 22.58 11.03
N LEU A 36 30.20 22.04 9.83
CA LEU A 36 29.89 20.64 9.51
C LEU A 36 30.52 19.68 10.52
N GLU A 37 31.81 19.87 10.80
CA GLU A 37 32.54 19.05 11.76
C GLU A 37 31.96 19.17 13.18
N THR A 38 31.55 20.37 13.57
CA THR A 38 30.90 20.62 14.87
C THR A 38 29.51 19.99 14.93
N ASP A 39 28.72 20.14 13.88
CA ASP A 39 27.35 19.66 13.81
C ASP A 39 27.33 18.12 13.74
N LEU A 40 28.20 17.48 12.95
CA LEU A 40 28.34 16.02 12.93
C LEU A 40 28.78 15.45 14.29
N ARG A 41 29.65 16.16 15.02
CA ARG A 41 30.00 15.78 16.40
C ARG A 41 28.87 16.06 17.39
N GLY A 42 28.04 17.06 17.12
CA GLY A 42 26.88 17.41 17.94
C GLY A 42 25.69 16.46 17.75
N LEU A 43 25.53 15.92 16.55
CA LEU A 43 24.42 15.07 16.09
C LEU A 43 24.20 13.84 16.99
N PHE A 44 25.27 13.33 17.59
CA PHE A 44 25.24 12.12 18.42
C PHE A 44 25.65 12.34 19.89
N GLY A 45 25.62 13.59 20.36
CA GLY A 45 25.68 13.91 21.80
C GLY A 45 26.95 13.48 22.55
N ALA A 46 26.90 13.56 23.89
CA ALA A 46 28.01 13.23 24.79
C ALA A 46 28.18 11.73 25.07
N GLU A 47 27.30 10.89 24.52
CA GLU A 47 27.11 9.46 24.85
C GLU A 47 27.63 8.51 23.76
N GLY A 48 28.55 8.98 22.91
CA GLY A 48 29.24 8.15 21.91
C GLY A 48 30.55 8.79 21.46
N ALA A 49 31.32 8.07 20.65
CA ALA A 49 32.54 8.60 20.03
C ALA A 49 32.32 8.82 18.53
N VAL A 50 32.67 10.02 18.05
CA VAL A 50 32.66 10.37 16.63
C VAL A 50 34.09 10.52 16.14
N GLU A 51 34.47 9.71 15.16
CA GLU A 51 35.73 9.80 14.42
C GLU A 51 35.43 10.40 13.04
N ILE A 52 36.23 11.39 12.64
CA ILE A 52 36.12 12.05 11.32
C ILE A 52 37.53 12.10 10.75
N GLY A 53 37.73 11.60 9.53
CA GLY A 53 39.04 11.53 8.87
C GLY A 53 39.51 12.90 8.39
N GLU A 54 38.93 13.38 7.29
CA GLU A 54 39.26 14.67 6.68
C GLU A 54 37.99 15.49 6.44
N VAL A 55 38.02 16.78 6.77
CA VAL A 55 36.96 17.73 6.39
C VAL A 55 37.57 18.77 5.46
N SER A 56 36.97 18.95 4.28
CA SER A 56 37.44 19.85 3.24
C SER A 56 36.32 20.72 2.68
N SER A 57 36.69 21.91 2.20
CA SER A 57 35.75 22.82 1.53
C SER A 57 36.24 23.20 0.12
N ALA A 58 35.33 23.16 -0.84
CA ALA A 58 35.58 23.48 -2.24
C ALA A 58 34.85 24.76 -2.65
N PHE A 59 35.57 25.88 -2.61
CA PHE A 59 35.04 27.25 -2.82
C PHE A 59 34.30 27.45 -4.15
N LEU A 60 34.77 26.84 -5.25
CA LEU A 60 34.20 27.08 -6.58
C LEU A 60 32.82 26.44 -6.78
N ARG A 61 32.40 25.54 -5.88
CA ARG A 61 31.16 24.75 -6.01
C ARG A 61 30.25 24.86 -4.78
N SER A 62 30.53 25.77 -3.84
CA SER A 62 29.81 25.89 -2.56
C SER A 62 29.56 24.51 -1.93
N ARG A 63 30.65 23.79 -1.68
CA ARG A 63 30.62 22.38 -1.26
C ARG A 63 31.52 22.15 -0.06
N VAL A 64 30.99 21.45 0.93
CA VAL A 64 31.73 20.95 2.10
C VAL A 64 31.68 19.43 2.09
N THR A 65 32.77 18.77 2.46
CA THR A 65 32.88 17.31 2.45
C THR A 65 33.59 16.83 3.71
N ALA A 66 33.01 15.85 4.40
CA ALA A 66 33.66 15.06 5.44
C ALA A 66 33.85 13.63 4.93
N GLU A 67 35.05 13.08 5.11
CA GLU A 67 35.42 11.72 4.72
C GLU A 67 35.68 10.86 5.97
N ASP A 68 35.42 9.55 5.83
CA ASP A 68 35.62 8.54 6.87
C ASP A 68 34.95 8.93 8.20
N VAL A 69 33.65 9.22 8.16
CA VAL A 69 32.87 9.53 9.36
C VAL A 69 32.44 8.22 10.00
N ALA A 70 32.87 7.98 11.24
CA ALA A 70 32.46 6.80 12.00
C ALA A 70 31.91 7.21 13.36
N PHE A 71 30.70 6.76 13.65
CA PHE A 71 30.07 6.87 14.95
C PHE A 71 30.12 5.52 15.66
N ILE A 72 30.43 5.54 16.96
CA ILE A 72 30.50 4.36 17.82
C ILE A 72 29.53 4.58 19.01
N GLY A 73 28.49 3.76 19.06
CA GLY A 73 27.48 3.74 20.13
C GLY A 73 27.97 3.05 21.41
N GLU A 74 27.21 3.18 22.50
CA GLU A 74 27.58 2.64 23.81
C GLU A 74 27.59 1.10 23.84
N GLU A 75 26.72 0.45 23.07
CA GLU A 75 26.59 -1.02 23.05
C GLU A 75 27.50 -1.70 22.01
N GLY A 76 28.29 -0.89 21.29
CA GLY A 76 29.23 -1.32 20.28
C GLY A 76 28.72 -1.21 18.84
N GLU A 77 27.53 -0.64 18.60
CA GLU A 77 27.09 -0.36 17.24
C GLU A 77 28.00 0.67 16.58
N ARG A 78 28.17 0.54 15.27
CA ARG A 78 28.99 1.45 14.48
C ARG A 78 28.25 1.88 13.22
N LEU A 79 28.01 3.18 13.09
CA LEU A 79 27.56 3.79 11.84
C LEU A 79 28.78 4.37 11.12
N ILE A 80 29.03 3.92 9.90
CA ILE A 80 30.14 4.35 9.06
C ILE A 80 29.57 5.05 7.84
N ILE A 81 30.17 6.17 7.46
CA ILE A 81 29.86 6.92 6.24
C ILE A 81 31.22 7.25 5.59
N ASP A 82 31.47 6.69 4.42
CA ASP A 82 32.72 6.92 3.70
C ASP A 82 32.84 8.39 3.29
N ARG A 83 31.74 9.00 2.86
CA ARG A 83 31.72 10.41 2.43
C ARG A 83 30.39 11.10 2.69
N TYR A 84 30.47 12.26 3.34
CA TYR A 84 29.35 13.16 3.62
C TYR A 84 29.56 14.50 2.90
N VAL A 85 28.70 14.84 1.95
CA VAL A 85 28.83 16.05 1.12
C VAL A 85 27.63 16.94 1.31
N VAL A 86 27.87 18.21 1.61
CA VAL A 86 26.85 19.27 1.62
C VAL A 86 27.14 20.22 0.47
N SER A 87 26.16 20.43 -0.41
CA SER A 87 26.24 21.39 -1.52
C SER A 87 25.20 22.49 -1.37
N GLY A 88 25.57 23.73 -1.66
CA GLY A 88 24.70 24.90 -1.56
C GLY A 88 24.96 25.74 -0.32
N ASP A 89 23.93 26.48 0.14
CA ASP A 89 23.97 27.22 1.40
C ASP A 89 23.87 26.25 2.59
N TYR A 90 24.75 26.34 3.57
CA TYR A 90 24.76 25.40 4.69
C TYR A 90 23.46 25.43 5.51
N ASP A 91 22.85 26.61 5.64
CA ASP A 91 21.59 26.79 6.39
C ASP A 91 20.34 26.39 5.58
N SER A 92 20.49 26.21 4.26
CA SER A 92 19.43 25.79 3.34
C SER A 92 20.06 25.05 2.15
N PRO A 93 20.57 23.83 2.34
CA PRO A 93 21.35 23.15 1.30
C PRO A 93 20.53 22.88 0.05
N ASP A 94 21.20 22.92 -1.09
CA ASP A 94 20.62 22.45 -2.35
C ASP A 94 20.59 20.91 -2.35
N GLU A 95 21.61 20.27 -1.76
CA GLU A 95 21.79 18.82 -1.78
C GLU A 95 22.69 18.35 -0.63
N VAL A 96 22.35 17.22 -0.02
CA VAL A 96 23.21 16.49 0.93
C VAL A 96 23.37 15.05 0.42
N ILE A 97 24.63 14.61 0.22
CA ILE A 97 24.96 13.26 -0.27
C ILE A 97 25.73 12.50 0.82
N LEU A 98 25.29 11.29 1.14
CA LEU A 98 26.02 10.33 1.96
C LEU A 98 26.38 9.14 1.06
N GLU A 99 27.62 8.69 1.11
CA GLU A 99 28.09 7.50 0.36
C GLU A 99 28.71 6.49 1.32
N GLY A 100 28.51 5.21 1.00
CA GLY A 100 29.04 4.10 1.78
C GLY A 100 28.48 4.06 3.21
N LEU A 101 27.18 4.29 3.37
CA LEU A 101 26.54 4.23 4.68
C LEU A 101 26.42 2.77 5.12
N ARG A 102 26.97 2.45 6.27
CA ARG A 102 26.97 1.09 6.82
C ARG A 102 26.72 1.12 8.32
N LEU A 103 25.79 0.28 8.77
CA LEU A 103 25.49 0.09 10.18
C LEU A 103 25.86 -1.33 10.61
N ASP A 104 26.80 -1.44 11.55
CA ASP A 104 27.24 -2.69 12.17
C ASP A 104 26.80 -2.74 13.65
N ASP A 105 26.53 -3.93 14.19
CA ASP A 105 26.30 -4.14 15.64
C ASP A 105 27.58 -4.50 16.41
N GLY A 106 28.74 -4.54 15.72
CA GLY A 106 30.04 -4.92 16.28
C GLY A 106 30.15 -6.39 16.74
N ARG A 107 29.09 -7.20 16.62
CA ARG A 107 28.99 -8.59 17.10
C ARG A 107 28.79 -9.58 15.97
N SER A 108 28.10 -9.17 14.93
CA SER A 108 27.84 -9.93 13.72
C SER A 108 28.90 -9.64 12.65
N GLY A 109 29.08 -10.61 11.75
CA GLY A 109 30.02 -10.48 10.61
C GLY A 109 29.50 -9.56 9.50
N PRO A 110 28.25 -9.72 9.02
CA PRO A 110 27.65 -8.82 8.04
C PRO A 110 27.13 -7.53 8.69
N ALA A 111 27.06 -6.46 7.90
CA ALA A 111 26.39 -5.24 8.32
C ALA A 111 24.87 -5.46 8.41
N LEU A 112 24.24 -4.77 9.35
CA LEU A 112 22.79 -4.78 9.54
C LEU A 112 22.09 -4.04 8.39
N VAL A 113 22.66 -2.90 8.01
CA VAL A 113 22.18 -2.07 6.89
C VAL A 113 23.39 -1.56 6.11
N GLU A 114 23.33 -1.64 4.79
CA GLU A 114 24.26 -1.00 3.87
C GLU A 114 23.46 -0.17 2.86
N ILE A 115 23.91 1.05 2.58
CA ILE A 115 23.37 1.92 1.53
C ILE A 115 24.57 2.47 0.77
N GLU A 116 24.68 2.18 -0.53
CA GLU A 116 25.80 2.67 -1.34
C GLU A 116 25.77 4.20 -1.42
N ARG A 117 24.58 4.76 -1.64
CA ARG A 117 24.42 6.21 -1.78
C ARG A 117 23.05 6.67 -1.32
N LEU A 118 23.02 7.76 -0.57
CA LEU A 118 21.83 8.50 -0.15
C LEU A 118 21.98 9.95 -0.61
N VAL A 119 20.98 10.49 -1.29
CA VAL A 119 20.91 11.88 -1.74
C VAL A 119 19.62 12.50 -1.20
N LEU A 120 19.77 13.58 -0.44
CA LEU A 120 18.70 14.44 0.02
C LEU A 120 18.74 15.72 -0.81
N GLY A 121 17.74 15.94 -1.65
CA GLY A 121 17.59 17.17 -2.44
C GLY A 121 16.76 18.20 -1.68
N GLU A 122 17.23 19.44 -1.67
CA GLU A 122 16.62 20.57 -0.94
C GLU A 122 16.24 20.22 0.52
N PRO A 123 17.14 19.62 1.33
CA PRO A 123 16.82 19.34 2.72
C PRO A 123 16.72 20.66 3.51
N SER A 124 15.90 20.68 4.57
CA SER A 124 15.74 21.88 5.41
C SER A 124 17.01 22.30 6.16
N ARG A 125 18.05 21.45 6.17
CA ARG A 125 19.32 21.66 6.87
C ARG A 125 20.40 20.72 6.35
N ALA A 126 21.66 21.08 6.59
CA ALA A 126 22.81 20.26 6.24
C ALA A 126 22.90 18.96 7.04
N VAL A 127 22.52 19.00 8.32
CA VAL A 127 22.69 17.90 9.27
C VAL A 127 21.42 17.76 10.12
N PHE A 128 20.82 16.57 10.16
CA PHE A 128 19.63 16.27 10.95
C PHE A 128 20.04 15.70 12.31
N ALA A 129 19.78 16.41 13.40
CA ALA A 129 20.02 15.90 14.74
C ALA A 129 19.06 14.74 15.04
N LEU A 130 19.56 13.70 15.73
CA LEU A 130 18.80 12.52 16.13
C LEU A 130 18.24 12.61 17.55
N ASP A 131 18.46 13.74 18.22
CA ASP A 131 17.85 14.04 19.51
C ASP A 131 16.49 14.74 19.32
N ASP A 132 15.65 14.72 20.36
CA ASP A 132 14.35 15.42 20.40
C ASP A 132 14.47 16.97 20.34
N SER A 133 15.64 17.50 19.98
CA SER A 133 15.86 18.95 19.86
C SER A 133 15.17 19.54 18.62
N LEU A 134 14.82 18.69 17.64
CA LEU A 134 14.17 19.11 16.42
C LEU A 134 12.67 18.87 16.49
N ALA A 135 11.92 19.95 16.30
CA ALA A 135 10.48 19.84 16.16
C ALA A 135 10.16 19.22 14.78
N PRO A 136 9.26 18.22 14.69
CA PRO A 136 8.99 17.50 13.45
C PRO A 136 8.68 18.40 12.25
N GLN A 137 7.95 19.50 12.47
CA GLN A 137 7.56 20.47 11.44
C GLN A 137 8.74 21.18 10.74
N ASP A 138 9.94 21.12 11.33
CA ASP A 138 11.17 21.73 10.81
C ASP A 138 11.98 20.76 9.93
N VAL A 139 11.51 19.51 9.78
CA VAL A 139 12.09 18.49 8.91
C VAL A 139 11.35 18.49 7.58
N ARG A 140 12.06 18.84 6.51
CA ARG A 140 11.55 18.78 5.13
C ARG A 140 12.66 18.33 4.21
N ILE A 141 12.31 17.50 3.23
CA ILE A 141 13.22 17.04 2.20
C ILE A 141 12.46 17.11 0.87
N GLY A 142 12.95 17.92 -0.06
CA GLY A 142 12.30 18.11 -1.36
C GLY A 142 12.32 16.82 -2.20
N SER A 143 13.45 16.12 -2.22
CA SER A 143 13.57 14.81 -2.87
C SER A 143 14.53 13.87 -2.16
N LEU A 144 14.30 12.57 -2.30
CA LEU A 144 15.10 11.48 -1.74
C LEU A 144 15.53 10.57 -2.88
N ALA A 145 16.80 10.17 -2.91
CA ALA A 145 17.26 9.05 -3.71
C ALA A 145 18.22 8.19 -2.89
N MET A 146 17.97 6.89 -2.84
CA MET A 146 18.86 5.91 -2.26
C MET A 146 19.20 4.86 -3.31
N ASP A 147 20.46 4.48 -3.40
CA ASP A 147 20.96 3.43 -4.28
C ASP A 147 21.51 2.27 -3.43
N ASP A 148 21.21 1.05 -3.87
CA ASP A 148 21.72 -0.23 -3.35
C ASP A 148 21.61 -0.34 -1.82
N ILE A 149 20.37 -0.42 -1.33
CA ILE A 149 20.05 -0.69 0.08
C ILE A 149 20.10 -2.20 0.31
N THR A 150 20.81 -2.65 1.34
CA THR A 150 20.78 -4.03 1.83
C THR A 150 20.46 -4.04 3.31
N VAL A 151 19.52 -4.88 3.73
CA VAL A 151 19.11 -5.05 5.13
C VAL A 151 19.23 -6.52 5.53
N ASP A 152 19.88 -6.80 6.65
CA ASP A 152 19.90 -8.12 7.29
C ASP A 152 18.68 -8.27 8.20
N LEU A 153 17.82 -9.24 7.89
CA LEU A 153 16.58 -9.50 8.62
C LEU A 153 16.82 -10.11 10.01
N ALA A 154 18.00 -10.69 10.25
CA ALA A 154 18.36 -11.23 11.57
C ALA A 154 18.76 -10.13 12.56
N SER A 155 18.84 -8.87 12.13
CA SER A 155 19.21 -7.73 12.98
C SER A 155 18.08 -7.34 13.93
N GLU A 156 18.44 -6.88 15.13
CA GLU A 156 17.45 -6.28 16.05
C GLU A 156 16.81 -5.02 15.43
N LEU A 157 17.55 -4.28 14.61
CA LEU A 157 17.03 -3.16 13.85
C LEU A 157 15.91 -3.59 12.89
N ALA A 158 16.09 -4.69 12.16
CA ALA A 158 15.02 -5.21 11.32
C ALA A 158 13.78 -5.58 12.15
N ARG A 159 13.95 -6.17 13.34
CA ARG A 159 12.81 -6.46 14.24
C ARG A 159 12.12 -5.21 14.81
N GLU A 160 12.83 -4.09 14.90
CA GLU A 160 12.24 -2.81 15.29
C GLU A 160 11.48 -2.19 14.11
N MET A 161 12.09 -2.20 12.92
CA MET A 161 11.51 -1.64 11.69
C MET A 161 10.28 -2.43 11.21
N PHE A 162 10.32 -3.75 11.35
CA PHE A 162 9.24 -4.66 11.00
C PHE A 162 8.71 -5.24 12.31
N ARG A 163 7.46 -4.92 12.67
CA ARG A 163 6.85 -5.28 13.96
C ARG A 163 7.25 -6.69 14.41
N GLU A 164 7.69 -6.82 15.66
CA GLU A 164 8.30 -8.04 16.23
C GLU A 164 7.49 -9.33 15.96
N ASP A 165 6.16 -9.22 15.92
CA ASP A 165 5.22 -10.32 15.66
C ASP A 165 5.29 -10.86 14.20
N GLU A 166 5.70 -10.04 13.23
CA GLU A 166 5.70 -10.37 11.80
C GLU A 166 7.00 -11.05 11.36
N LEU A 167 8.13 -10.70 11.97
CA LEU A 167 9.43 -11.29 11.65
C LEU A 167 9.83 -12.47 12.55
N GLY A 168 9.47 -12.50 13.83
CA GLY A 168 9.85 -13.58 14.75
C GLY A 168 11.35 -13.95 14.67
N ASP A 169 11.64 -15.22 14.35
CA ASP A 169 13.00 -15.76 14.17
C ASP A 169 13.52 -15.67 12.71
N ALA A 170 12.92 -14.81 11.87
CA ALA A 170 13.31 -14.66 10.48
C ALA A 170 14.81 -14.38 10.34
N ARG A 171 15.43 -15.09 9.40
CA ARG A 171 16.83 -14.86 8.99
C ARG A 171 16.85 -14.68 7.50
N GLY A 172 17.58 -13.70 7.01
CA GLY A 172 17.59 -13.45 5.58
C GLY A 172 18.13 -12.08 5.25
N ARG A 173 17.98 -11.72 3.99
CA ARG A 173 18.44 -10.46 3.45
C ARG A 173 17.40 -9.90 2.50
N VAL A 174 17.19 -8.59 2.60
CA VAL A 174 16.43 -7.81 1.62
C VAL A 174 17.39 -6.83 0.95
N SER A 175 17.30 -6.71 -0.36
CA SER A 175 18.00 -5.70 -1.15
C SER A 175 16.99 -4.87 -1.93
N ILE A 176 17.21 -3.56 -2.02
CA ILE A 176 16.44 -2.63 -2.83
C ILE A 176 17.43 -1.87 -3.70
N ALA A 177 17.34 -1.99 -5.02
CA ALA A 177 18.31 -1.35 -5.90
C ALA A 177 18.17 0.18 -5.87
N ASN A 178 16.94 0.69 -5.85
CA ASN A 178 16.73 2.13 -5.79
C ASN A 178 15.44 2.49 -5.05
N VAL A 179 15.54 3.52 -4.20
CA VAL A 179 14.40 4.20 -3.58
C VAL A 179 14.43 5.66 -4.00
N THR A 180 13.34 6.15 -4.58
CA THR A 180 13.15 7.57 -4.87
C THR A 180 11.92 8.10 -4.16
N GLY A 181 11.93 9.37 -3.79
CA GLY A 181 10.73 10.03 -3.31
C GLY A 181 10.78 11.54 -3.43
N GLU A 182 9.63 12.16 -3.24
CA GLU A 182 9.43 13.59 -3.40
C GLU A 182 8.51 14.14 -2.29
N GLY A 183 8.74 15.39 -1.90
CA GLY A 183 7.83 16.15 -1.05
C GLY A 183 7.69 15.63 0.39
N PHE A 184 8.79 15.18 1.01
CA PHE A 184 8.76 14.68 2.39
C PHE A 184 8.57 15.82 3.38
N ARG A 185 7.53 15.67 4.20
CA ARG A 185 7.17 16.52 5.32
C ARG A 185 6.85 15.64 6.53
N HIS A 186 6.72 16.24 7.71
CA HIS A 186 6.43 15.50 8.94
C HIS A 186 5.10 14.73 8.92
N ASP A 187 4.16 15.17 8.09
CA ASP A 187 2.77 14.73 8.02
C ASP A 187 2.40 14.20 6.63
N ALA A 188 3.34 14.20 5.66
CA ALA A 188 3.04 13.81 4.29
C ALA A 188 4.28 13.38 3.49
N ILE A 189 4.05 12.50 2.51
CA ILE A 189 5.00 12.11 1.47
C ILE A 189 4.25 12.20 0.13
N GLU A 190 4.70 13.06 -0.78
CA GLU A 190 4.00 13.26 -2.05
C GLU A 190 4.16 12.06 -2.99
N ARG A 191 5.37 11.50 -3.06
CA ARG A 191 5.65 10.29 -3.83
C ARG A 191 6.77 9.48 -3.18
N LEU A 192 6.63 8.17 -3.17
CA LEU A 192 7.68 7.22 -2.81
C LEU A 192 7.65 6.04 -3.78
N GLU A 193 8.80 5.66 -4.33
CA GLU A 193 8.94 4.55 -5.26
C GLU A 193 10.18 3.72 -4.91
N LEU A 194 9.97 2.42 -4.78
CA LEU A 194 11.02 1.42 -4.58
C LEU A 194 11.07 0.57 -5.85
N THR A 195 12.28 0.31 -6.36
CA THR A 195 12.47 -0.50 -7.57
C THR A 195 13.49 -1.62 -7.33
N ASP A 196 13.26 -2.74 -8.03
CA ASP A 196 14.07 -3.95 -7.95
C ASP A 196 14.31 -4.40 -6.50
N VAL A 197 13.21 -4.62 -5.77
CA VAL A 197 13.25 -5.19 -4.42
C VAL A 197 13.40 -6.70 -4.54
N ALA A 198 14.33 -7.28 -3.81
CA ALA A 198 14.50 -8.72 -3.71
C ALA A 198 14.76 -9.11 -2.26
N GLY A 199 14.23 -10.26 -1.85
CA GLY A 199 14.50 -10.81 -0.53
C GLY A 199 14.65 -12.31 -0.57
N GLU A 200 15.51 -12.83 0.31
CA GLU A 200 15.67 -14.25 0.57
C GLU A 200 15.76 -14.49 2.06
N GLY A 201 15.17 -15.58 2.55
CA GLY A 201 15.22 -15.89 3.97
C GLY A 201 14.65 -17.24 4.36
N GLU A 202 14.95 -17.59 5.61
CA GLU A 202 14.37 -18.70 6.35
C GLU A 202 13.35 -18.13 7.33
N SER A 203 12.19 -18.76 7.44
CA SER A 203 11.14 -18.41 8.41
C SER A 203 10.60 -16.97 8.25
N LEU A 204 10.29 -16.55 7.02
CA LEU A 204 9.63 -15.27 6.70
C LEU A 204 8.14 -15.29 7.10
N GLY A 205 7.88 -15.46 8.40
CA GLY A 205 6.53 -15.51 8.97
C GLY A 205 5.64 -16.58 8.35
N GLU A 206 4.50 -16.14 7.81
CA GLU A 206 3.50 -17.03 7.19
C GLU A 206 4.00 -17.66 5.88
N PHE A 207 4.94 -17.03 5.18
CA PHE A 207 5.48 -17.50 3.90
C PHE A 207 6.56 -18.57 4.03
N GLY A 208 7.13 -18.76 5.23
CA GLY A 208 8.16 -19.76 5.50
C GLY A 208 9.51 -19.45 4.84
N ALA A 209 10.26 -20.47 4.41
CA ALA A 209 11.57 -20.26 3.79
C ALA A 209 11.44 -20.08 2.26
N GLY A 210 12.12 -19.08 1.71
CA GLY A 210 12.02 -18.79 0.28
C GLY A 210 12.69 -17.50 -0.16
N SER A 211 12.30 -17.06 -1.35
CA SER A 211 12.70 -15.78 -1.95
C SER A 211 11.51 -15.07 -2.58
N PHE A 212 11.60 -13.76 -2.67
CA PHE A 212 10.66 -12.95 -3.42
C PHE A 212 11.39 -11.86 -4.22
N THR A 213 10.76 -11.41 -5.28
CA THR A 213 11.19 -10.24 -6.05
C THR A 213 9.99 -9.36 -6.34
N LEU A 214 10.20 -8.05 -6.37
CA LEU A 214 9.20 -7.06 -6.73
C LEU A 214 9.88 -6.01 -7.60
N ALA A 215 9.39 -5.84 -8.84
CA ALA A 215 9.99 -4.89 -9.77
C ALA A 215 9.78 -3.44 -9.33
N SER A 216 8.58 -3.10 -8.87
CA SER A 216 8.31 -1.75 -8.35
C SER A 216 7.17 -1.69 -7.33
N LEU A 217 7.35 -0.90 -6.29
CA LEU A 217 6.30 -0.43 -5.38
C LEU A 217 6.26 1.10 -5.44
N ARG A 218 5.08 1.66 -5.70
CA ARG A 218 4.89 3.12 -5.78
C ARG A 218 3.70 3.54 -4.92
N LEU A 219 3.92 4.59 -4.14
CA LEU A 219 2.96 5.26 -3.27
C LEU A 219 2.88 6.72 -3.69
N GLU A 220 1.68 7.28 -3.81
CA GLU A 220 1.45 8.68 -4.12
C GLU A 220 0.46 9.28 -3.11
N GLY A 221 0.72 10.52 -2.69
CA GLY A 221 -0.21 11.31 -1.90
C GLY A 221 -0.42 10.86 -0.45
N LEU A 222 0.59 10.25 0.19
CA LEU A 222 0.48 9.82 1.58
C LEU A 222 0.41 11.06 2.51
N ARG A 223 -0.63 11.14 3.35
CA ARG A 223 -0.92 12.27 4.24
C ARG A 223 -1.41 11.78 5.60
N GLY A 224 -1.27 12.60 6.64
CA GLY A 224 -1.78 12.32 7.99
C GLY A 224 -0.95 11.31 8.79
N ILE A 225 0.30 11.04 8.38
CA ILE A 225 1.17 10.00 8.99
C ILE A 225 1.56 10.28 10.45
N ASP A 226 1.35 11.51 10.92
CA ASP A 226 1.65 11.94 12.29
C ASP A 226 0.48 11.70 13.26
N GLN A 227 -0.70 11.32 12.75
CA GLN A 227 -1.92 11.13 13.52
C GLN A 227 -2.58 9.80 13.17
N GLU A 228 -2.60 8.88 14.14
CA GLU A 228 -3.23 7.57 14.00
C GLU A 228 -4.72 7.70 13.65
N GLY A 229 -5.14 7.10 12.54
CA GLY A 229 -6.51 7.09 12.02
C GLY A 229 -6.82 8.24 11.05
N GLU A 230 -5.89 9.15 10.79
CA GLU A 230 -6.03 10.21 9.77
C GLU A 230 -5.22 9.92 8.50
N GLU A 231 -4.60 8.74 8.40
CA GLU A 231 -3.76 8.36 7.27
C GLU A 231 -4.58 8.22 5.98
N GLN A 232 -4.14 8.93 4.94
CA GLN A 232 -4.73 8.88 3.61
C GLN A 232 -3.66 8.57 2.59
N LEU A 233 -4.02 7.80 1.57
CA LEU A 233 -3.15 7.43 0.46
C LEU A 233 -3.93 7.57 -0.84
N ASP A 234 -3.44 8.41 -1.74
CA ASP A 234 -4.12 8.71 -3.01
C ASP A 234 -3.95 7.54 -3.99
N ALA A 235 -2.75 6.94 -4.08
CA ALA A 235 -2.55 5.76 -4.92
C ALA A 235 -1.47 4.80 -4.40
N LEU A 236 -1.69 3.49 -4.62
CA LEU A 236 -0.71 2.43 -4.45
C LEU A 236 -0.62 1.60 -5.73
N VAL A 237 0.58 1.42 -6.26
CA VAL A 237 0.83 0.52 -7.39
C VAL A 237 1.98 -0.41 -7.06
N LEU A 238 1.72 -1.70 -7.15
CA LEU A 238 2.69 -2.78 -7.01
C LEU A 238 2.75 -3.53 -8.34
N SER A 239 3.96 -3.75 -8.88
CA SER A 239 4.16 -4.42 -10.17
C SER A 239 5.18 -5.55 -10.11
N ASP A 240 4.84 -6.66 -10.76
CA ASP A 240 5.68 -7.85 -10.94
C ASP A 240 6.24 -8.40 -9.62
N LEU A 241 5.34 -8.74 -8.69
CA LEU A 241 5.69 -9.52 -7.50
C LEU A 241 5.78 -10.99 -7.87
N VAL A 242 6.88 -11.64 -7.49
CA VAL A 242 7.08 -13.08 -7.62
C VAL A 242 7.52 -13.62 -6.27
N VAL A 243 6.90 -14.71 -5.84
CA VAL A 243 7.21 -15.40 -4.59
C VAL A 243 7.52 -16.86 -4.91
N ASP A 244 8.67 -17.34 -4.45
CA ASP A 244 9.05 -18.74 -4.46
C ASP A 244 9.43 -19.15 -3.04
N SER A 245 8.46 -19.66 -2.29
CA SER A 245 8.64 -20.15 -0.92
C SER A 245 8.11 -21.57 -0.74
N ASP A 246 8.41 -22.15 0.42
CA ASP A 246 7.92 -23.47 0.83
C ASP A 246 6.39 -23.53 1.03
N ARG A 247 5.73 -22.38 1.19
CA ARG A 247 4.27 -22.27 1.44
C ARG A 247 3.51 -21.56 0.34
N LEU A 248 4.15 -20.68 -0.42
CA LEU A 248 3.53 -19.92 -1.50
C LEU A 248 4.46 -19.89 -2.70
N VAL A 249 3.96 -20.35 -3.84
CA VAL A 249 4.63 -20.18 -5.13
C VAL A 249 3.66 -19.51 -6.09
N GLY A 250 4.00 -18.31 -6.54
CA GLY A 250 3.11 -17.54 -7.38
C GLY A 250 3.68 -16.21 -7.82
N SER A 251 2.89 -15.50 -8.62
CA SER A 251 3.20 -14.18 -9.11
C SER A 251 1.96 -13.31 -9.16
N LEU A 252 2.18 -12.00 -9.11
CA LEU A 252 1.17 -10.97 -9.29
C LEU A 252 1.77 -9.92 -10.22
N ALA A 253 1.20 -9.81 -11.43
CA ALA A 253 1.71 -8.85 -12.40
C ALA A 253 1.43 -7.41 -11.95
N ARG A 254 0.23 -7.14 -11.41
CA ARG A 254 -0.11 -5.80 -10.94
C ARG A 254 -1.16 -5.80 -9.83
N LEU A 255 -0.95 -4.96 -8.82
CA LEU A 255 -1.97 -4.49 -7.90
C LEU A 255 -2.02 -2.97 -7.97
N SER A 256 -3.21 -2.41 -8.13
CA SER A 256 -3.47 -0.97 -8.16
C SER A 256 -4.57 -0.66 -7.17
N VAL A 257 -4.34 0.34 -6.31
CA VAL A 257 -5.35 0.91 -5.41
C VAL A 257 -5.44 2.39 -5.74
N ASP A 258 -6.65 2.84 -6.04
CA ASP A 258 -7.01 4.24 -6.23
C ASP A 258 -7.82 4.69 -5.01
N GLY A 259 -7.20 5.52 -4.19
CA GLY A 259 -7.73 6.08 -2.95
C GLY A 259 -7.95 7.59 -3.02
N ASP A 260 -7.75 8.23 -4.18
CA ASP A 260 -8.06 9.65 -4.35
C ASP A 260 -9.58 9.83 -4.48
N PHE A 261 -10.25 9.89 -3.34
CA PHE A 261 -11.70 10.09 -3.34
C PHE A 261 -12.15 11.51 -3.75
N SER A 262 -11.23 12.40 -4.16
CA SER A 262 -11.58 13.75 -4.60
C SER A 262 -11.99 13.86 -6.07
N ASP A 263 -11.64 12.87 -6.90
CA ASP A 263 -11.85 12.91 -8.35
C ASP A 263 -13.18 12.25 -8.80
N GLY A 264 -13.92 11.65 -7.87
CA GLY A 264 -15.20 10.99 -8.13
C GLY A 264 -15.11 9.49 -8.43
N GLN A 265 -13.92 8.89 -8.35
CA GLN A 265 -13.68 7.48 -8.62
C GLN A 265 -12.69 6.87 -7.62
N GLY A 266 -12.75 5.56 -7.46
CA GLY A 266 -11.80 4.84 -6.63
C GLY A 266 -11.94 3.34 -6.85
N GLY A 267 -10.98 2.57 -6.35
CA GLY A 267 -11.09 1.13 -6.49
C GLY A 267 -9.80 0.36 -6.31
N VAL A 268 -9.93 -0.95 -6.49
CA VAL A 268 -8.83 -1.91 -6.41
C VAL A 268 -8.83 -2.78 -7.64
N GLU A 269 -7.68 -2.91 -8.28
CA GLU A 269 -7.46 -3.82 -9.40
C GLU A 269 -6.33 -4.79 -9.08
N VAL A 270 -6.60 -6.08 -9.26
CA VAL A 270 -5.65 -7.19 -9.18
C VAL A 270 -5.56 -7.81 -10.57
N GLY A 271 -4.41 -7.65 -11.20
CA GLY A 271 -4.15 -8.14 -12.56
C GLY A 271 -3.19 -9.32 -12.57
N ASP A 272 -3.61 -10.40 -13.22
CA ASP A 272 -2.84 -11.62 -13.50
C ASP A 272 -2.15 -12.19 -12.25
N PHE A 273 -2.95 -12.44 -11.21
CA PHE A 273 -2.51 -13.24 -10.08
C PHE A 273 -2.42 -14.71 -10.50
N GLN A 274 -1.28 -15.34 -10.25
CA GLN A 274 -1.01 -16.74 -10.55
C GLN A 274 -0.46 -17.46 -9.33
N ALA A 275 -0.95 -18.66 -9.04
CA ALA A 275 -0.41 -19.53 -8.00
C ALA A 275 -0.20 -20.95 -8.52
N ASP A 276 1.01 -21.49 -8.34
CA ASP A 276 1.37 -22.86 -8.71
C ASP A 276 0.92 -23.82 -7.62
N LEU A 277 -0.38 -24.17 -7.66
CA LEU A 277 -0.99 -25.09 -6.72
C LEU A 277 -0.34 -26.48 -6.79
N ALA A 278 0.12 -26.93 -7.97
CA ALA A 278 0.79 -28.22 -8.12
C ALA A 278 2.06 -28.27 -7.28
N ARG A 279 2.91 -27.25 -7.38
CA ARG A 279 4.13 -27.14 -6.57
C ARG A 279 3.81 -26.97 -5.08
N MET A 280 2.84 -26.12 -4.73
CA MET A 280 2.40 -25.96 -3.34
C MET A 280 1.90 -27.28 -2.74
N ILE A 281 1.17 -28.10 -3.50
CA ILE A 281 0.70 -29.44 -3.08
C ILE A 281 1.87 -30.39 -2.84
N GLU A 282 2.93 -30.32 -3.63
CA GLU A 282 4.13 -31.14 -3.45
C GLU A 282 4.90 -30.79 -2.17
N LEU A 283 4.82 -29.52 -1.74
CA LEU A 283 5.44 -29.00 -0.52
C LEU A 283 4.58 -29.23 0.72
N ALA A 284 3.25 -29.35 0.56
CA ALA A 284 2.31 -29.55 1.66
C ALA A 284 2.50 -30.89 2.41
N PRO A 285 2.03 -31.00 3.68
CA PRO A 285 2.02 -32.25 4.45
C PRO A 285 1.31 -33.40 3.71
N GLU A 286 1.87 -34.62 3.77
CA GLU A 286 1.40 -35.77 2.99
C GLU A 286 -0.09 -36.08 3.17
N ASP A 287 -0.62 -35.88 4.37
CA ASP A 287 -2.00 -36.10 4.76
C ASP A 287 -2.99 -35.08 4.19
N GLU A 288 -2.53 -33.87 3.85
CA GLU A 288 -3.35 -32.81 3.26
C GLU A 288 -3.38 -32.85 1.72
N ARG A 289 -2.36 -33.45 1.09
CA ARG A 289 -2.18 -33.42 -0.38
C ARG A 289 -3.38 -33.93 -1.15
N ALA A 290 -4.09 -34.93 -0.64
CA ALA A 290 -5.26 -35.47 -1.32
C ALA A 290 -6.39 -34.43 -1.42
N GLN A 291 -6.65 -33.69 -0.32
CA GLN A 291 -7.66 -32.65 -0.30
C GLN A 291 -7.27 -31.46 -1.15
N LEU A 292 -6.01 -31.03 -1.08
CA LEU A 292 -5.50 -29.92 -1.89
C LEU A 292 -5.55 -30.25 -3.38
N ARG A 293 -5.23 -31.49 -3.79
CA ARG A 293 -5.40 -31.94 -5.19
C ARG A 293 -6.85 -31.90 -5.64
N MET A 294 -7.80 -32.29 -4.78
CA MET A 294 -9.22 -32.20 -5.13
C MET A 294 -9.64 -30.74 -5.34
N ALA A 295 -9.28 -29.83 -4.43
CA ALA A 295 -9.58 -28.41 -4.55
C ALA A 295 -8.91 -27.79 -5.79
N SER A 296 -7.62 -28.08 -6.02
CA SER A 296 -6.89 -27.63 -7.20
C SER A 296 -7.54 -28.12 -8.50
N ASN A 297 -7.93 -29.39 -8.60
CA ASN A 297 -8.59 -29.91 -9.80
C ASN A 297 -9.93 -29.21 -10.07
N VAL A 298 -10.70 -28.89 -9.03
CA VAL A 298 -11.97 -28.16 -9.16
C VAL A 298 -11.76 -26.73 -9.62
N LEU A 299 -10.68 -26.07 -9.20
CA LEU A 299 -10.42 -24.67 -9.52
C LEU A 299 -9.62 -24.47 -10.81
N THR A 300 -8.83 -25.44 -11.24
CA THR A 300 -7.81 -25.26 -12.30
C THR A 300 -7.98 -26.20 -13.50
N ASP A 301 -9.07 -26.98 -13.53
CA ASP A 301 -9.26 -28.07 -14.51
C ASP A 301 -8.14 -29.12 -14.50
N GLY A 302 -7.38 -29.19 -13.40
CA GLY A 302 -6.22 -30.07 -13.27
C GLY A 302 -4.94 -29.54 -13.90
N SER A 303 -4.90 -28.28 -14.36
CA SER A 303 -3.64 -27.63 -14.77
C SER A 303 -2.67 -27.51 -13.60
N GLY A 304 -3.20 -27.38 -12.37
CA GLY A 304 -2.41 -27.12 -11.18
C GLY A 304 -2.00 -25.65 -11.03
N GLU A 305 -2.46 -24.77 -11.93
CA GLU A 305 -2.18 -23.33 -11.92
C GLU A 305 -3.48 -22.57 -11.68
N LEU A 306 -3.57 -21.86 -10.55
CA LEU A 306 -4.69 -20.97 -10.27
C LEU A 306 -4.38 -19.60 -10.86
N ARG A 307 -5.29 -19.09 -11.69
CA ARG A 307 -5.19 -17.73 -12.23
C ARG A 307 -6.40 -16.90 -11.81
N LEU A 308 -6.16 -15.67 -11.39
CA LEU A 308 -7.19 -14.76 -10.90
C LEU A 308 -6.97 -13.33 -11.40
N ASP A 309 -8.05 -12.71 -11.88
CA ASP A 309 -8.15 -11.27 -12.07
C ASP A 309 -9.31 -10.74 -11.23
N ALA A 310 -9.14 -9.57 -10.62
CA ALA A 310 -10.22 -8.89 -9.92
C ALA A 310 -10.17 -7.38 -10.15
N ALA A 311 -11.32 -6.75 -10.26
CA ALA A 311 -11.47 -5.30 -10.31
C ALA A 311 -12.69 -4.92 -9.49
N PHE A 312 -12.54 -3.96 -8.58
CA PHE A 312 -13.61 -3.42 -7.75
C PHE A 312 -13.56 -1.91 -7.92
N LEU A 313 -14.37 -1.40 -8.84
CA LEU A 313 -14.37 0.01 -9.21
C LEU A 313 -15.64 0.65 -8.64
N GLY A 314 -15.48 1.85 -8.09
CA GLY A 314 -16.56 2.68 -7.59
C GLY A 314 -16.50 4.06 -8.22
N THR A 315 -17.66 4.63 -8.53
CA THR A 315 -17.75 6.05 -8.90
C THR A 315 -18.88 6.72 -8.13
N TRP A 316 -18.74 8.02 -7.87
CA TRP A 316 -19.78 8.81 -7.24
C TRP A 316 -19.93 10.17 -7.92
N GLU A 317 -21.19 10.59 -8.01
CA GLU A 317 -21.57 11.89 -8.54
C GLU A 317 -22.33 12.64 -7.44
N GLU A 318 -21.81 13.79 -7.01
CA GLU A 318 -22.54 14.71 -6.14
C GLU A 318 -23.53 15.55 -6.96
N GLY A 319 -24.77 15.61 -6.52
CA GLY A 319 -25.80 16.48 -7.09
C GLY A 319 -26.46 17.35 -6.03
N ASP A 320 -27.16 18.40 -6.47
CA ASP A 320 -27.70 19.44 -5.58
C ASP A 320 -28.61 18.90 -4.45
N ASP A 321 -29.40 17.85 -4.72
CA ASP A 321 -30.35 17.25 -3.77
C ASP A 321 -30.12 15.74 -3.56
N ARG A 322 -29.29 15.11 -4.40
CA ARG A 322 -29.09 13.65 -4.43
C ARG A 322 -27.72 13.32 -4.99
N SER A 323 -27.14 12.25 -4.50
CA SER A 323 -25.88 11.69 -5.00
C SER A 323 -26.17 10.37 -5.70
N ARG A 324 -25.34 10.01 -6.68
CA ARG A 324 -25.35 8.68 -7.28
C ARG A 324 -24.06 7.97 -6.89
N ILE A 325 -24.18 6.72 -6.48
CA ILE A 325 -23.05 5.82 -6.20
C ILE A 325 -23.19 4.64 -7.15
N THR A 326 -22.16 4.37 -7.94
CA THR A 326 -22.08 3.16 -8.74
C THR A 326 -20.89 2.32 -8.36
N SER A 327 -21.00 1.01 -8.53
CA SER A 327 -19.87 0.10 -8.46
C SER A 327 -19.94 -0.91 -9.59
N ASP A 328 -18.81 -1.10 -10.26
CA ASP A 328 -18.59 -2.11 -11.28
C ASP A 328 -17.50 -3.05 -10.76
N SER A 329 -17.90 -4.24 -10.34
CA SER A 329 -17.02 -5.22 -9.71
C SER A 329 -16.97 -6.52 -10.51
N GLN A 330 -15.78 -7.08 -10.69
CA GLN A 330 -15.55 -8.32 -11.41
C GLN A 330 -14.50 -9.16 -10.69
N VAL A 331 -14.76 -10.46 -10.59
CA VAL A 331 -13.76 -11.46 -10.22
C VAL A 331 -13.76 -12.56 -11.27
N THR A 332 -12.60 -12.90 -11.80
CA THR A 332 -12.41 -13.98 -12.77
C THR A 332 -11.42 -14.97 -12.22
N ILE A 333 -11.89 -16.17 -11.90
CA ILE A 333 -11.05 -17.33 -11.65
C ILE A 333 -11.03 -18.11 -12.96
N HIS A 334 -9.91 -18.00 -13.70
CA HIS A 334 -9.83 -18.59 -15.04
C HIS A 334 -10.07 -20.09 -14.99
N ASP A 335 -10.72 -20.60 -16.03
CA ASP A 335 -11.11 -22.00 -16.18
C ASP A 335 -12.11 -22.51 -15.14
N ALA A 336 -12.63 -21.62 -14.27
CA ALA A 336 -13.60 -21.97 -13.22
C ALA A 336 -14.86 -21.11 -13.27
N LEU A 337 -14.76 -19.81 -12.99
CA LEU A 337 -15.91 -18.95 -12.79
C LEU A 337 -15.56 -17.48 -13.02
N ARG A 338 -16.46 -16.74 -13.66
CA ARG A 338 -16.46 -15.28 -13.64
C ARG A 338 -17.70 -14.75 -12.92
N LEU A 339 -17.48 -13.83 -12.00
CA LEU A 339 -18.47 -13.13 -11.20
C LEU A 339 -18.45 -11.66 -11.60
N LEU A 340 -19.61 -11.10 -11.91
CA LEU A 340 -19.78 -9.66 -12.13
C LEU A 340 -20.84 -9.13 -11.17
N LEU A 341 -20.56 -8.02 -10.51
CA LEU A 341 -21.46 -7.33 -9.60
C LEU A 341 -21.50 -5.86 -10.01
N ASP A 342 -22.64 -5.43 -10.53
CA ASP A 342 -22.90 -4.04 -10.87
C ASP A 342 -23.93 -3.48 -9.89
N VAL A 343 -23.67 -2.30 -9.34
CA VAL A 343 -24.54 -1.67 -8.34
C VAL A 343 -24.76 -0.21 -8.73
N GLU A 344 -26.02 0.23 -8.79
CA GLU A 344 -26.39 1.64 -8.92
C GLU A 344 -27.30 2.04 -7.75
N LEU A 345 -26.82 2.95 -6.91
CA LEU A 345 -27.51 3.45 -5.73
C LEU A 345 -27.67 4.97 -5.81
N PRO A 346 -28.88 5.47 -6.15
CA PRO A 346 -29.23 6.86 -5.92
C PRO A 346 -29.51 7.08 -4.43
N VAL A 347 -28.81 8.02 -3.80
CA VAL A 347 -28.87 8.24 -2.35
C VAL A 347 -29.07 9.71 -2.00
N VAL A 348 -29.69 9.95 -0.84
CA VAL A 348 -29.64 11.23 -0.14
C VAL A 348 -28.76 11.05 1.09
N LEU A 349 -27.63 11.77 1.09
CA LEU A 349 -26.69 11.76 2.20
C LEU A 349 -27.14 12.71 3.31
N PRO A 350 -26.77 12.45 4.58
CA PRO A 350 -27.00 13.40 5.66
C PRO A 350 -26.33 14.76 5.41
N GLU A 351 -26.86 15.83 6.01
CA GLU A 351 -26.24 17.16 5.90
C GLU A 351 -24.79 17.15 6.37
N GLY A 352 -23.88 17.66 5.53
CA GLY A 352 -22.45 17.74 5.82
C GLY A 352 -21.65 16.47 5.52
N VAL A 353 -22.28 15.43 4.98
CA VAL A 353 -21.61 14.20 4.51
C VAL A 353 -21.39 14.28 3.00
N THR A 354 -20.14 14.12 2.59
CA THR A 354 -19.75 14.04 1.17
C THR A 354 -19.89 12.59 0.66
N PRO A 355 -20.10 12.37 -0.65
CA PRO A 355 -20.22 11.01 -1.20
C PRO A 355 -18.97 10.14 -1.00
N GLU A 356 -17.79 10.74 -1.05
CA GLU A 356 -16.50 10.11 -0.74
C GLU A 356 -16.49 9.39 0.62
N ALA A 357 -17.17 9.95 1.64
CA ALA A 357 -17.20 9.39 2.99
C ALA A 357 -17.86 8.00 3.07
N VAL A 358 -18.71 7.65 2.09
CA VAL A 358 -19.33 6.32 1.99
C VAL A 358 -18.29 5.22 1.76
N PHE A 359 -17.23 5.52 1.03
CA PHE A 359 -16.20 4.55 0.68
C PHE A 359 -15.13 4.42 1.76
N ALA A 360 -14.93 5.48 2.55
CA ALA A 360 -14.07 5.45 3.73
C ALA A 360 -14.73 4.75 4.93
N ASP A 361 -16.05 4.86 5.08
CA ASP A 361 -16.78 4.31 6.22
C ASP A 361 -18.16 3.75 5.81
N VAL A 362 -18.31 2.44 5.94
CA VAL A 362 -19.56 1.72 5.63
C VAL A 362 -20.74 2.17 6.50
N GLU A 363 -20.48 2.69 7.71
CA GLU A 363 -21.54 3.20 8.60
C GLU A 363 -22.22 4.45 8.04
N VAL A 364 -21.54 5.18 7.14
CA VAL A 364 -22.08 6.37 6.47
C VAL A 364 -23.20 5.99 5.51
N LEU A 365 -23.03 4.90 4.75
CA LEU A 365 -24.08 4.41 3.85
C LEU A 365 -25.32 3.95 4.62
N ASP A 366 -25.10 3.42 5.82
CA ASP A 366 -26.12 2.99 6.76
C ASP A 366 -27.01 4.15 7.26
N MET A 367 -26.52 5.39 7.18
CA MET A 367 -27.27 6.61 7.49
C MET A 367 -27.96 7.23 6.28
N ALA A 368 -27.58 6.84 5.07
CA ALA A 368 -28.14 7.39 3.83
C ALA A 368 -29.59 6.93 3.62
N THR A 369 -30.37 7.76 2.92
CA THR A 369 -31.68 7.35 2.38
C THR A 369 -31.49 6.87 0.96
N LEU A 370 -31.79 5.60 0.70
CA LEU A 370 -31.73 5.00 -0.63
C LEU A 370 -33.02 5.36 -1.38
N LEU A 371 -32.87 5.91 -2.59
CA LEU A 371 -33.97 6.33 -3.46
C LEU A 371 -34.31 5.24 -4.50
N GLY A 372 -34.40 3.99 -4.04
CA GLY A 372 -34.35 2.81 -4.89
C GLY A 372 -32.92 2.38 -5.18
N GLY A 373 -32.70 1.83 -6.37
CA GLY A 373 -31.42 1.31 -6.81
C GLY A 373 -31.53 -0.09 -7.38
N GLU A 374 -30.46 -0.51 -8.03
CA GLU A 374 -30.37 -1.80 -8.70
C GLU A 374 -29.02 -2.44 -8.37
N ALA A 375 -29.03 -3.73 -8.08
CA ALA A 375 -27.84 -4.55 -7.99
C ALA A 375 -28.01 -5.73 -8.95
N ARG A 376 -27.05 -5.92 -9.84
CA ARG A 376 -26.99 -7.03 -10.78
C ARG A 376 -25.81 -7.92 -10.44
N LEU A 377 -26.07 -9.20 -10.22
CA LEU A 377 -25.06 -10.22 -10.00
C LEU A 377 -25.11 -11.23 -11.15
N THR A 378 -24.01 -11.38 -11.86
CA THR A 378 -23.88 -12.30 -12.99
C THR A 378 -22.86 -13.39 -12.66
N PHE A 379 -23.28 -14.65 -12.81
CA PHE A 379 -22.42 -15.83 -12.75
C PHE A 379 -22.19 -16.34 -14.16
N VAL A 380 -20.95 -16.38 -14.61
CA VAL A 380 -20.57 -16.97 -15.89
C VAL A 380 -19.74 -18.22 -15.62
N GLU A 381 -20.31 -19.38 -15.94
CA GLU A 381 -19.68 -20.67 -15.71
C GLU A 381 -18.53 -20.89 -16.70
N GLN A 382 -17.36 -21.26 -16.18
CA GLN A 382 -16.18 -21.61 -16.98
C GLN A 382 -15.68 -23.04 -16.70
N GLY A 383 -16.41 -23.81 -15.89
CA GLY A 383 -16.13 -25.23 -15.61
C GLY A 383 -16.25 -25.62 -14.14
N LEU A 384 -16.42 -24.65 -13.23
CA LEU A 384 -16.52 -24.89 -11.79
C LEU A 384 -17.70 -25.78 -11.41
N PHE A 385 -18.93 -25.39 -11.78
CA PHE A 385 -20.15 -26.07 -11.35
C PHE A 385 -20.22 -27.51 -11.87
N GLY A 386 -19.81 -27.75 -13.12
CA GLY A 386 -19.72 -29.11 -13.65
C GLY A 386 -18.75 -29.99 -12.84
N ARG A 387 -17.57 -29.46 -12.50
CA ARG A 387 -16.58 -30.19 -11.69
C ARG A 387 -17.04 -30.41 -10.25
N LEU A 388 -17.79 -29.47 -9.66
CA LEU A 388 -18.41 -29.64 -8.34
C LEU A 388 -19.42 -30.79 -8.31
N VAL A 389 -20.19 -30.99 -9.40
CA VAL A 389 -21.09 -32.14 -9.53
C VAL A 389 -20.32 -33.45 -9.58
N THR A 390 -19.28 -33.53 -10.40
CA THR A 390 -18.41 -34.72 -10.48
C THR A 390 -17.83 -35.06 -9.11
N LEU A 391 -17.32 -34.06 -8.38
CA LEU A 391 -16.77 -34.25 -7.04
C LEU A 391 -17.85 -34.70 -6.04
N GLY A 392 -18.98 -33.99 -5.98
CA GLY A 392 -20.08 -34.30 -5.08
C GLY A 392 -20.65 -35.70 -5.29
N ALA A 393 -20.87 -36.09 -6.55
CA ALA A 393 -21.33 -37.43 -6.90
C ALA A 393 -20.34 -38.52 -6.48
N ALA A 394 -19.04 -38.30 -6.70
CA ALA A 394 -18.00 -39.23 -6.27
C ALA A 394 -17.94 -39.38 -4.74
N MET A 395 -18.07 -38.26 -4.00
CA MET A 395 -18.08 -38.27 -2.53
C MET A 395 -19.31 -38.99 -1.94
N GLU A 396 -20.47 -38.82 -2.56
CA GLU A 396 -21.70 -39.50 -2.14
C GLU A 396 -21.80 -40.96 -2.65
N GLY A 397 -20.91 -41.37 -3.55
CA GLY A 397 -20.94 -42.70 -4.17
C GLY A 397 -22.13 -42.90 -5.10
N VAL A 398 -22.64 -41.81 -5.69
CA VAL A 398 -23.74 -41.82 -6.65
C VAL A 398 -23.26 -41.40 -8.05
N THR A 399 -24.12 -41.54 -9.05
CA THR A 399 -23.85 -40.99 -10.38
C THR A 399 -24.11 -39.48 -10.42
N GLU A 400 -23.43 -38.75 -11.30
CA GLU A 400 -23.67 -37.30 -11.52
C GLU A 400 -25.14 -37.00 -11.81
N SER A 401 -25.80 -37.85 -12.61
CA SER A 401 -27.24 -37.71 -12.88
C SER A 401 -28.10 -37.81 -11.62
N GLN A 402 -27.77 -38.71 -10.69
CA GLN A 402 -28.51 -38.84 -9.43
C GLN A 402 -28.25 -37.64 -8.52
N TYR A 403 -27.02 -37.15 -8.49
CA TYR A 403 -26.64 -35.97 -7.73
C TYR A 403 -27.38 -34.72 -8.23
N LEU A 404 -27.44 -34.51 -9.55
CA LEU A 404 -28.19 -33.42 -10.17
C LEU A 404 -29.70 -33.52 -9.91
N GLU A 405 -30.30 -34.71 -9.99
CA GLU A 405 -31.73 -34.90 -9.65
C GLU A 405 -32.02 -34.56 -8.17
N GLN A 406 -31.10 -34.92 -7.27
CA GLN A 406 -31.19 -34.57 -5.86
C GLN A 406 -31.08 -33.06 -5.67
N ALA A 407 -30.11 -32.40 -6.32
CA ALA A 407 -29.95 -30.95 -6.28
C ALA A 407 -31.21 -30.22 -6.82
N ARG A 408 -31.80 -30.71 -7.91
CA ARG A 408 -33.06 -30.19 -8.46
C ARG A 408 -34.22 -30.32 -7.49
N THR A 409 -34.35 -31.49 -6.86
CA THR A 409 -35.39 -31.74 -5.84
C THR A 409 -35.20 -30.81 -4.63
N GLN A 410 -33.96 -30.57 -4.20
CA GLN A 410 -33.66 -29.63 -3.12
C GLN A 410 -33.98 -28.19 -3.52
N ALA A 411 -33.64 -27.77 -4.73
CA ALA A 411 -33.97 -26.45 -5.27
C ALA A 411 -35.48 -26.18 -5.26
N GLU A 412 -36.28 -27.15 -5.72
CA GLU A 412 -37.75 -27.10 -5.65
C GLU A 412 -38.25 -27.03 -4.19
N GLY A 413 -37.64 -27.80 -3.29
CA GLY A 413 -37.92 -27.79 -1.86
C GLY A 413 -37.71 -26.42 -1.21
N PHE A 414 -36.58 -25.77 -1.50
CA PHE A 414 -36.28 -24.41 -1.06
C PHE A 414 -37.22 -23.39 -1.70
N GLY A 415 -37.55 -23.55 -2.99
CA GLY A 415 -38.54 -22.74 -3.68
C GLY A 415 -39.90 -22.72 -3.00
N MET A 416 -40.39 -23.87 -2.55
CA MET A 416 -41.65 -23.96 -1.80
C MET A 416 -41.61 -23.23 -0.45
N MET A 417 -40.43 -23.06 0.16
CA MET A 417 -40.26 -22.40 1.45
C MET A 417 -40.02 -20.89 1.32
N PHE A 418 -39.25 -20.48 0.30
CA PHE A 418 -38.70 -19.11 0.18
C PHE A 418 -39.19 -18.34 -1.04
N GLY A 419 -39.98 -18.95 -1.92
CA GLY A 419 -40.59 -18.29 -3.08
C GLY A 419 -40.04 -18.77 -4.43
N PRO A 420 -40.75 -18.45 -5.53
CA PRO A 420 -40.39 -18.87 -6.88
C PRO A 420 -39.05 -18.28 -7.37
N GLU A 421 -38.65 -17.12 -6.89
CA GLU A 421 -37.41 -16.45 -7.28
C GLU A 421 -36.17 -17.22 -6.77
N VAL A 422 -36.20 -17.66 -5.50
CA VAL A 422 -35.18 -18.54 -4.92
C VAL A 422 -35.13 -19.87 -5.66
N GLN A 423 -36.30 -20.41 -6.05
CA GLN A 423 -36.37 -21.61 -6.86
C GLN A 423 -35.66 -21.42 -8.20
N GLN A 424 -35.93 -20.33 -8.91
CA GLN A 424 -35.34 -20.03 -10.22
C GLN A 424 -33.82 -19.90 -10.12
N PHE A 425 -33.32 -19.19 -9.11
CA PHE A 425 -31.88 -19.08 -8.87
C PHE A 425 -31.21 -20.45 -8.66
N LEU A 426 -31.74 -21.25 -7.73
CA LEU A 426 -31.16 -22.57 -7.44
C LEU A 426 -31.27 -23.53 -8.64
N LEU A 427 -32.38 -23.49 -9.38
CA LEU A 427 -32.52 -24.26 -10.62
C LEU A 427 -31.57 -23.76 -11.72
N GLY A 428 -31.31 -22.45 -11.79
CA GLY A 428 -30.29 -21.86 -12.65
C GLY A 428 -28.91 -22.43 -12.32
N LEU A 429 -28.53 -22.51 -11.04
CA LEU A 429 -27.25 -23.08 -10.61
C LEU A 429 -27.15 -24.56 -11.00
N VAL A 430 -28.24 -25.33 -10.86
CA VAL A 430 -28.31 -26.71 -11.36
C VAL A 430 -28.15 -26.74 -12.88
N GLY A 431 -28.73 -25.78 -13.59
CA GLY A 431 -28.59 -25.62 -15.04
C GLY A 431 -27.15 -25.34 -15.48
N LEU A 432 -26.41 -24.49 -14.76
CA LEU A 432 -24.97 -24.30 -14.99
C LEU A 432 -24.20 -25.60 -14.76
N ALA A 433 -24.51 -26.30 -13.66
CA ALA A 433 -23.83 -27.55 -13.29
C ALA A 433 -24.10 -28.70 -14.27
N GLU A 434 -25.28 -28.73 -14.90
CA GLU A 434 -25.64 -29.67 -15.96
C GLU A 434 -25.07 -29.28 -17.34
N GLY A 435 -24.54 -28.05 -17.48
CA GLY A 435 -24.12 -27.48 -18.76
C GLY A 435 -25.30 -27.11 -19.67
N ALA A 436 -26.51 -27.03 -19.13
CA ALA A 436 -27.71 -26.58 -19.83
C ALA A 436 -27.78 -25.04 -19.93
N ALA A 437 -27.01 -24.35 -19.08
CA ALA A 437 -26.82 -22.91 -19.07
C ALA A 437 -25.33 -22.58 -18.97
N GLN A 438 -24.96 -21.39 -19.44
CA GLN A 438 -23.61 -20.83 -19.33
C GLN A 438 -23.58 -19.63 -18.38
N GLU A 439 -24.74 -18.99 -18.16
CA GLU A 439 -24.85 -17.76 -17.39
C GLU A 439 -26.12 -17.71 -16.54
N ILE A 440 -26.01 -17.14 -15.34
CA ILE A 440 -27.14 -16.70 -14.53
C ILE A 440 -26.99 -15.22 -14.24
N ASP A 441 -28.02 -14.45 -14.58
CA ASP A 441 -28.18 -13.05 -14.19
C ASP A 441 -29.20 -12.98 -13.03
N VAL A 442 -28.83 -12.32 -11.94
CA VAL A 442 -29.72 -12.00 -10.83
C VAL A 442 -29.80 -10.49 -10.69
N THR A 443 -30.97 -9.92 -10.92
CA THR A 443 -31.23 -8.50 -10.72
C THR A 443 -32.06 -8.29 -9.46
N VAL A 444 -31.59 -7.42 -8.58
CA VAL A 444 -32.25 -7.02 -7.33
C VAL A 444 -32.57 -5.53 -7.41
N SER A 445 -33.85 -5.19 -7.37
CA SER A 445 -34.29 -3.80 -7.31
C SER A 445 -34.71 -3.42 -5.90
N LEU A 446 -34.19 -2.28 -5.44
CA LEU A 446 -34.55 -1.68 -4.16
C LEU A 446 -35.84 -0.84 -4.28
N PRO A 447 -36.71 -0.82 -3.26
CA PRO A 447 -37.89 0.03 -3.23
C PRO A 447 -37.52 1.53 -3.16
N ALA A 448 -38.43 2.36 -3.64
CA ALA A 448 -38.21 3.78 -3.94
C ALA A 448 -37.73 4.65 -2.77
N GLU A 449 -38.00 4.28 -1.52
CA GLU A 449 -37.45 4.93 -0.32
C GLU A 449 -37.12 3.87 0.73
N SER A 450 -35.85 3.75 1.08
CA SER A 450 -35.40 2.78 2.09
C SER A 450 -34.09 3.21 2.76
N ASN A 451 -33.62 2.40 3.70
CA ASN A 451 -32.32 2.55 4.36
C ASN A 451 -31.72 1.15 4.56
N LEU A 452 -30.39 1.01 4.45
CA LEU A 452 -29.67 -0.27 4.59
C LEU A 452 -30.01 -1.05 5.86
N LYS A 453 -30.22 -0.36 7.00
CA LYS A 453 -30.62 -0.98 8.27
C LYS A 453 -31.95 -1.73 8.20
N THR A 454 -32.81 -1.36 7.25
CA THR A 454 -34.10 -2.04 7.00
C THR A 454 -33.90 -3.46 6.45
N TYR A 455 -32.76 -3.70 5.81
CA TYR A 455 -32.41 -4.96 5.14
C TYR A 455 -31.48 -5.85 5.97
N THR A 456 -30.61 -5.28 6.80
CA THR A 456 -29.72 -6.05 7.68
C THR A 456 -30.43 -6.62 8.92
N GLY A 457 -31.53 -5.99 9.37
CA GLY A 457 -32.22 -6.39 10.60
C GLY A 457 -33.14 -7.63 10.52
N ASP A 458 -33.62 -8.01 9.34
CA ASP A 458 -34.47 -9.20 9.15
C ASP A 458 -34.25 -9.83 7.76
N PRO A 459 -33.22 -10.70 7.62
CA PRO A 459 -32.84 -11.30 6.33
C PRO A 459 -33.92 -12.24 5.75
N LEU A 460 -34.83 -12.76 6.58
CA LEU A 460 -35.88 -13.68 6.14
C LEU A 460 -37.07 -12.94 5.50
N ALA A 461 -37.24 -11.66 5.78
CA ALA A 461 -38.26 -10.81 5.17
C ALA A 461 -37.77 -10.07 3.91
N LEU A 462 -36.52 -10.29 3.49
CA LEU A 462 -35.93 -9.66 2.29
C LEU A 462 -36.64 -10.04 0.98
N PRO A 463 -37.02 -11.31 0.73
CA PRO A 463 -37.70 -11.68 -0.51
C PRO A 463 -39.03 -10.96 -0.72
N ASP A 464 -39.73 -10.60 0.37
CA ASP A 464 -41.00 -9.85 0.30
C ASP A 464 -40.80 -8.33 0.11
N LYS A 465 -39.58 -7.82 0.32
CA LYS A 465 -39.24 -6.38 0.30
C LYS A 465 -38.42 -5.96 -0.92
N LEU A 466 -37.76 -6.92 -1.58
CA LEU A 466 -36.91 -6.71 -2.74
C LEU A 466 -37.57 -7.34 -3.96
N SER A 467 -37.48 -6.68 -5.10
CA SER A 467 -37.87 -7.30 -6.37
C SER A 467 -36.67 -8.06 -6.90
N LEU A 468 -36.78 -9.38 -7.01
CA LEU A 468 -35.72 -10.24 -7.54
C LEU A 468 -36.14 -10.83 -8.88
N GLU A 469 -35.30 -10.66 -9.89
CA GLU A 469 -35.46 -11.24 -11.22
C GLU A 469 -34.26 -12.14 -11.50
N VAL A 470 -34.53 -13.35 -12.01
CA VAL A 470 -33.48 -14.32 -12.37
C VAL A 470 -33.64 -14.69 -13.83
N GLU A 471 -32.59 -14.49 -14.61
CA GLU A 471 -32.48 -15.01 -15.97
C GLU A 471 -31.38 -16.07 -16.03
N THR A 472 -31.59 -17.10 -16.84
CA THR A 472 -30.61 -18.16 -17.09
C THR A 472 -30.46 -18.33 -18.59
N ARG A 473 -29.23 -18.32 -19.10
CA ARG A 473 -28.93 -18.34 -20.55
C ARG A 473 -28.04 -19.50 -20.95
#